data_AF-A0A7Y3IRW9-F1
#
_entry.id   AF-A0A7Y3IRW9-F1
#
_cell.length_a   1.000
_cell.length_b   1.000
_cell.length_c   1.000
_cell.angle_alpha   90.00
_cell.angle_beta   90.00
_cell.angle_gamma   90.00
#
_symmetry.space_group_name_H-M   'P 1'
#
loop_
_entity.id
_entity.type
_entity.pdbx_description
1 polymer ?
#
loop_
_entity_poly.entity_id
_entity_poly.type
_entity_poly.pdbx_seq_one_letter_code
_entity_poly.pdbx_strand_id
1 'polypeptide(L)'
;MRLKAQITICGKRAILFHSFFVDALSLEKKERSGVAGNDPQEWKRTVLKTKENQLYVDPSYIFGCLRDGGKHIRPGRAILQVKIASTLLVVDEIILLDRFLPKEYAGAGLS
;
A
#
# COMPACT_ATOMS: atom_id res chain seq x y z
N MET A 1 -8.86 11.99 -25.55
CA MET A 1 -7.39 11.88 -25.35
C MET A 1 -7.13 11.57 -23.89
N ARG A 2 -6.34 10.54 -23.56
CA ARG A 2 -5.94 10.23 -22.17
C ARG A 2 -4.52 10.76 -21.95
N LEU A 3 -4.35 11.63 -20.97
CA LEU A 3 -3.02 12.07 -20.55
C LEU A 3 -2.41 10.99 -19.66
N LYS A 4 -1.16 10.61 -19.94
CA LYS A 4 -0.39 9.66 -19.13
C LYS A 4 0.83 10.38 -18.59
N ALA A 5 1.20 10.06 -17.36
CA ALA A 5 2.41 10.54 -16.73
C ALA A 5 3.06 9.38 -15.97
N GLN A 6 4.38 9.30 -16.04
CA GLN A 6 5.17 8.47 -15.15
C GLN A 6 5.74 9.38 -14.06
N ILE A 7 5.55 9.00 -12.81
CA ILE A 7 5.97 9.81 -11.67
C ILE A 7 6.78 8.96 -10.69
N THR A 8 7.80 9.59 -10.11
CA THR A 8 8.55 9.02 -8.98
C THR A 8 8.23 9.84 -7.74
N ILE A 9 7.81 9.18 -6.67
CA ILE A 9 7.45 9.83 -5.40
C ILE A 9 8.54 9.51 -4.38
N CYS A 10 9.08 10.55 -3.74
CA CYS A 10 10.02 10.41 -2.63
C CYS A 10 9.43 11.03 -1.37
N GLY A 11 9.16 10.20 -0.36
CA GLY A 11 8.74 10.66 0.96
C GLY A 11 9.94 11.10 1.80
N LYS A 12 9.74 12.10 2.67
CA LYS A 12 10.76 12.54 3.65
C LYS A 12 10.69 11.79 4.98
N ARG A 13 9.71 10.91 5.16
CA ARG A 13 9.46 10.15 6.39
C ARG A 13 9.25 8.69 6.04
N ALA A 14 9.58 7.83 7.00
CA ALA A 14 9.22 6.42 6.91
C ALA A 14 7.71 6.27 6.76
N ILE A 15 7.30 5.36 5.88
CA ILE A 15 5.90 4.99 5.73
C ILE A 15 5.64 3.76 6.58
N LEU A 16 4.53 3.77 7.32
CA LEU A 16 3.99 2.60 7.99
C LEU A 16 2.80 2.14 7.18
N PHE A 17 2.83 0.90 6.71
CA PHE A 17 1.74 0.31 5.94
C PHE A 17 1.59 -1.15 6.32
N HIS A 18 0.35 -1.62 6.28
CA HIS A 18 -0.06 -3.00 6.51
C HIS A 18 -1.24 -3.29 5.59
N SER A 19 -1.36 -4.53 5.13
CA SER A 19 -2.49 -4.98 4.35
C SER A 19 -3.17 -6.15 5.06
N PHE A 20 -4.48 -6.03 5.29
CA PHE A 20 -5.28 -7.13 5.79
C PHE A 20 -5.77 -7.96 4.61
N PHE A 21 -5.15 -9.12 4.40
CA PHE A 21 -5.67 -10.10 3.45
C PHE A 21 -6.82 -10.88 4.06
N VAL A 22 -7.68 -11.46 3.22
CA VAL A 22 -8.80 -12.32 3.65
C VAL A 22 -8.32 -13.42 4.61
N ASP A 23 -7.12 -13.97 4.39
CA ASP A 23 -6.53 -14.98 5.26
C ASP A 23 -6.20 -14.48 6.67
N ALA A 24 -5.90 -13.19 6.82
CA ALA A 24 -5.71 -12.54 8.11
C ALA A 24 -7.04 -12.37 8.85
N LEU A 25 -8.15 -12.28 8.12
CA LEU A 25 -9.52 -12.18 8.64
C LEU A 25 -10.19 -13.56 8.83
N SER A 26 -9.44 -14.66 8.76
CA SER A 26 -10.00 -16.00 8.91
C SER A 26 -10.77 -16.16 10.23
N LEU A 27 -11.99 -16.71 10.12
CA LEU A 27 -12.86 -17.05 11.25
C LEU A 27 -12.33 -18.24 12.05
N GLU A 28 -11.37 -18.98 11.49
CA GLU A 28 -10.72 -20.09 12.16
C GLU A 28 -9.72 -19.57 13.19
N LYS A 29 -9.81 -20.10 14.41
CA LYS A 29 -8.91 -19.75 15.50
C LYS A 29 -7.50 -20.26 15.18
N LYS A 30 -6.66 -19.39 14.64
CA LYS A 30 -5.24 -19.65 14.45
C LYS A 30 -4.52 -19.61 15.80
N GLU A 31 -3.59 -20.54 16.00
CA GLU A 31 -2.70 -20.56 17.15
C GLU A 31 -1.86 -19.28 17.12
N ARG A 32 -2.00 -18.44 18.15
CA ARG A 32 -1.29 -17.16 18.24
C ARG A 32 0.05 -17.41 18.91
N SER A 33 1.11 -16.84 18.36
CA SER A 33 2.44 -16.94 18.99
C SER A 33 2.62 -15.98 20.17
N GLY A 34 1.71 -15.02 20.31
CA GLY A 34 1.71 -13.98 21.34
C GLY A 34 0.41 -13.87 22.12
N VAL A 35 0.18 -12.70 22.72
CA VAL A 35 -1.01 -12.41 23.52
C VAL A 35 -2.17 -11.90 22.66
N ALA A 36 -3.39 -11.84 23.21
CA ALA A 36 -4.54 -11.32 22.49
C ALA A 36 -4.29 -9.89 21.99
N GLY A 37 -4.36 -9.69 20.67
CA GLY A 37 -4.13 -8.39 20.03
C GLY A 37 -2.66 -8.04 19.78
N ASN A 38 -1.70 -8.91 20.12
CA ASN A 38 -0.28 -8.67 19.88
C ASN A 38 0.43 -9.98 19.55
N ASP A 39 0.44 -10.34 18.26
CA ASP A 39 1.21 -11.45 17.73
C ASP A 39 2.44 -10.90 16.96
N PRO A 40 3.67 -11.10 17.49
CA PRO A 40 4.90 -10.61 16.85
C PRO A 40 5.16 -11.18 15.46
N GLN A 41 4.44 -12.22 15.04
CA GLN A 41 4.58 -12.86 13.73
C GLN A 41 3.52 -12.37 12.73
N GLU A 42 2.52 -11.60 13.16
CA GLU A 42 1.40 -11.15 12.31
C GLU A 42 1.88 -10.38 11.08
N TRP A 43 2.90 -9.52 11.26
CA TRP A 43 3.46 -8.70 10.18
C TRP A 43 3.94 -9.54 8.99
N LYS A 44 4.41 -10.78 9.21
CA LYS A 44 4.86 -11.67 8.13
C LYS A 44 3.73 -12.04 7.16
N ARG A 45 2.49 -11.96 7.63
CA ARG A 45 1.28 -12.28 6.86
C ARG A 45 0.57 -11.04 6.33
N THR A 46 0.87 -9.85 6.87
CA THR A 46 0.21 -8.58 6.50
C THR A 46 1.13 -7.63 5.73
N VAL A 47 2.41 -7.96 5.59
CA VAL A 47 3.36 -7.22 4.75
C VAL A 47 3.14 -7.50 3.26
N LEU A 48 3.18 -6.45 2.44
CA LEU A 48 3.14 -6.53 0.99
C LEU A 48 4.56 -6.65 0.43
N LYS A 49 4.87 -7.81 -0.15
CA LYS A 49 6.18 -8.10 -0.76
C LYS A 49 6.10 -8.99 -2.01
N THR A 50 7.03 -8.81 -2.95
CA THR A 50 7.24 -9.74 -4.07
C THR A 50 7.96 -11.01 -3.61
N LYS A 51 8.11 -11.99 -4.50
CA LYS A 51 8.90 -13.21 -4.24
C LYS A 51 10.37 -12.92 -3.93
N GLU A 52 10.91 -11.87 -4.53
CA GLU A 52 12.27 -11.35 -4.33
C GLU A 52 12.40 -10.50 -3.06
N ASN A 53 11.37 -10.50 -2.20
CA ASN A 53 11.28 -9.70 -0.97
C ASN A 53 11.26 -8.18 -1.19
N GLN A 54 11.01 -7.70 -2.41
CA GLN A 54 10.83 -6.28 -2.61
C GLN A 54 9.49 -5.83 -2.02
N LEU A 55 9.52 -4.79 -1.20
CA LEU A 55 8.30 -4.23 -0.63
C LEU A 55 7.53 -3.47 -1.71
N TYR A 56 6.20 -3.51 -1.61
CA TYR A 56 5.33 -2.72 -2.49
C TYR A 56 4.12 -2.20 -1.72
N VAL A 57 3.40 -1.25 -2.32
CA VAL A 57 2.08 -0.83 -1.84
C VAL A 57 1.03 -1.05 -2.92
N ASP A 58 -0.21 -1.25 -2.47
CA ASP A 58 -1.36 -1.36 -3.36
C ASP A 58 -1.62 -0.03 -4.10
N PRO A 59 -2.04 -0.05 -5.37
CA PRO A 59 -2.35 1.17 -6.14
C PRO A 59 -3.37 2.09 -5.45
N SER A 60 -4.29 1.52 -4.65
CA SER A 60 -5.25 2.29 -3.85
C SER A 60 -4.58 3.19 -2.82
N TYR A 61 -3.38 2.85 -2.34
CA TYR A 61 -2.61 3.69 -1.43
C TYR A 61 -2.22 5.00 -2.13
N ILE A 62 -1.63 4.91 -3.32
CA ILE A 62 -1.23 6.09 -4.12
C ILE A 62 -2.45 6.90 -4.53
N PHE A 63 -3.51 6.23 -5.02
CA PHE A 63 -4.76 6.90 -5.37
C PHE A 63 -5.34 7.66 -4.17
N GLY A 64 -5.43 7.00 -3.00
CA GLY A 64 -5.93 7.58 -1.77
C GLY A 64 -5.11 8.79 -1.31
N CYS A 65 -3.78 8.67 -1.30
CA CYS A 65 -2.88 9.77 -0.97
C CYS A 65 -3.08 10.99 -1.88
N LEU A 66 -3.15 10.78 -3.21
CA LEU A 66 -3.33 11.88 -4.16
C LEU A 66 -4.73 12.50 -4.06
N ARG A 67 -5.77 11.67 -3.95
CA ARG A 67 -7.15 12.11 -3.74
C ARG A 67 -7.25 12.99 -2.50
N ASP A 68 -6.74 12.52 -1.37
CA ASP A 68 -6.86 13.23 -0.09
C ASP A 68 -5.95 14.45 -0.02
N GLY A 69 -4.76 14.40 -0.65
CA GLY A 69 -3.93 15.57 -0.88
C GLY A 69 -4.65 16.66 -1.67
N GLY A 70 -5.52 16.27 -2.60
CA GLY A 70 -6.39 17.18 -3.35
C GLY A 70 -7.32 18.05 -2.49
N LYS A 71 -7.56 17.70 -1.22
CA LYS A 71 -8.31 18.54 -0.26
C LYS A 71 -7.64 19.87 0.03
N HIS A 72 -6.32 19.90 -0.07
CA HIS A 72 -5.49 21.05 0.26
C HIS A 72 -5.21 21.95 -0.95
N ILE A 73 -5.62 21.54 -2.16
CA ILE A 73 -5.43 22.30 -3.39
C ILE A 73 -6.78 22.88 -3.82
N ARG A 74 -6.86 24.22 -3.87
CA ARG A 74 -8.08 24.96 -4.22
C ARG A 74 -7.91 25.72 -5.54
N PRO A 75 -8.25 25.12 -6.69
CA PRO A 75 -8.38 25.88 -7.93
C PRO A 75 -9.65 26.75 -7.86
N GLY A 76 -9.47 28.01 -7.45
CA GLY A 76 -10.58 28.94 -7.22
C GLY A 76 -11.40 28.56 -5.97
N ARG A 77 -12.73 28.42 -6.13
CA ARG A 77 -13.65 28.12 -5.00
C ARG A 77 -13.84 26.63 -4.73
N ALA A 78 -13.44 25.77 -5.66
CA ALA A 78 -13.60 24.32 -5.53
C ALA A 78 -12.32 23.65 -5.00
N ILE A 79 -12.48 22.44 -4.46
CA ILE A 79 -11.37 21.59 -4.01
C ILE A 79 -11.04 20.57 -5.12
N LEU A 80 -9.75 20.27 -5.31
CA LEU A 80 -9.30 19.39 -6.40
C LEU A 80 -9.65 17.92 -6.19
N GLN A 81 -9.89 17.49 -4.94
CA GLN A 81 -10.22 16.11 -4.55
C GLN A 81 -11.25 15.44 -5.47
N VAL A 82 -12.39 16.10 -5.76
CA VAL A 82 -13.48 15.51 -6.57
C VAL A 82 -13.02 15.20 -7.99
N LYS A 83 -12.18 16.06 -8.57
CA LYS A 83 -11.62 15.84 -9.91
C LYS A 83 -10.62 14.70 -9.92
N ILE A 84 -9.81 14.56 -8.87
CA ILE A 84 -8.87 13.43 -8.75
C ILE A 84 -9.67 12.12 -8.64
N ALA A 85 -10.67 12.08 -7.76
CA ALA A 85 -11.47 10.89 -7.54
C ALA A 85 -12.18 10.40 -8.81
N SER A 86 -12.55 11.29 -9.72
CA SER A 86 -13.28 10.94 -10.95
C SER A 86 -12.41 10.77 -12.20
N THR A 87 -11.15 11.23 -12.19
CA THR A 87 -10.31 11.24 -13.41
C THR A 87 -8.96 10.56 -13.26
N LEU A 88 -8.46 10.35 -12.04
CA LEU A 88 -7.17 9.69 -11.82
C LEU A 88 -7.34 8.17 -11.86
N LEU A 89 -6.52 7.51 -12.67
CA LEU A 89 -6.34 6.06 -12.68
C LEU A 89 -4.87 5.77 -12.41
N VAL A 90 -4.58 4.98 -11.38
CA VAL A 90 -3.26 4.37 -11.20
C VAL A 90 -3.25 3.09 -12.04
N VAL A 91 -2.36 3.03 -13.02
CA VAL A 91 -2.34 1.98 -14.04
C VAL A 91 -1.46 0.78 -13.65
N ASP A 92 -0.53 0.98 -12.72
CA ASP A 92 0.32 -0.08 -12.19
C ASP A 92 -0.48 -0.98 -11.25
N GLU A 93 -0.25 -2.29 -11.33
CA GLU A 93 -0.91 -3.27 -10.46
C GLU A 93 -0.29 -3.34 -9.07
N ILE A 94 1.01 -3.07 -8.96
CA ILE A 94 1.76 -2.93 -7.71
C ILE A 94 2.72 -1.75 -7.80
N ILE A 95 2.89 -1.02 -6.70
CA ILE A 95 3.81 0.12 -6.63
C ILE A 95 5.02 -0.29 -5.82
N LEU A 96 6.12 -0.61 -6.50
CA LEU A 96 7.36 -1.06 -5.88
C LEU A 96 8.00 0.05 -5.04
N LEU A 97 8.49 -0.34 -3.86
CA LEU A 97 9.35 0.48 -3.03
C LEU A 97 10.80 0.06 -3.26
N ASP A 98 11.71 1.03 -3.18
CA ASP A 98 13.16 0.78 -3.19
C ASP A 98 13.62 0.19 -1.83
N ARG A 99 12.96 -0.87 -1.36
CA ARG A 99 13.22 -1.49 -0.05
C ARG A 99 12.96 -2.99 -0.15
N PHE A 100 13.82 -3.77 0.51
CA PHE A 100 13.79 -5.23 0.49
C PHE A 100 13.79 -5.76 1.91
N LEU A 101 13.00 -6.81 2.16
CA LEU A 101 13.11 -7.54 3.42
C LEU A 101 14.36 -8.42 3.46
N PRO A 102 14.93 -8.67 4.65
CA PRO A 102 16.03 -9.62 4.82
C PRO A 102 15.76 -10.99 4.21
N LYS A 103 16.82 -11.66 3.75
CA LYS A 103 16.74 -12.96 3.05
C LYS A 103 16.08 -14.06 3.87
N GLU A 104 16.18 -14.01 5.20
CA GLU A 104 15.51 -14.97 6.10
C GLU A 104 13.97 -14.93 6.00
N TYR A 105 13.39 -13.90 5.38
CA TYR A 105 11.95 -13.78 5.13
C TYR A 105 11.57 -14.06 3.66
N ALA A 106 12.51 -14.57 2.86
CA ALA A 106 12.24 -15.05 1.51
C ALA A 106 11.26 -16.24 1.56
N GLY A 107 10.13 -16.10 0.88
CA GLY A 107 9.00 -17.02 0.96
C GLY A 107 7.85 -16.47 0.12
N ALA A 108 6.81 -17.29 -0.11
CA ALA A 108 5.69 -17.06 -1.03
C ALA A 108 5.20 -15.60 -1.07
N GLY A 109 5.74 -14.82 -2.00
CA GLY A 109 5.21 -13.52 -2.41
C GLY A 109 4.39 -13.67 -3.68
N LEU A 110 3.66 -12.61 -4.05
CA LEU A 110 2.98 -12.58 -5.34
C LEU A 110 4.01 -12.62 -6.48
N SER A 111 3.66 -13.38 -7.53
CA SER A 111 4.45 -13.59 -8.75
C SER A 111 4.60 -12.33 -9.58
#